data_AF-A0A699ZDI0-F1
#
_entry.id   AF-A0A699ZDI0-F1
#
_cell.length_a   1.000
_cell.length_b   1.000
_cell.length_c   1.000
_cell.angle_alpha   90.00
_cell.angle_beta   90.00
_cell.angle_gamma   90.00
#
_symmetry.space_group_name_H-M   'P 1'
#
loop_
_entity.id
_entity.type
_entity.pdbx_description
1 polymer ?
#
loop_
_entity_poly.entity_id
_entity_poly.type
_entity_poly.pdbx_seq_one_letter_code
_entity_poly.pdbx_strand_id
1 'polypeptide(L)'
;MANACVGSAQAKQAAGLHPLMVVRMLVKYAGIANSPVKAAFTEAGWRSTKTGPWSVCWGHIFTAEEFANLSEFQRVNHFPGTWELGRKDYLYRNVAALKRVKGDALNIVPRFFILPRDYDEFRADLERNP
;
A
#
# COMPACT_ATOMS: atom_id res chain seq x y z
N MET A 1 22.61 17.09 34.27
CA MET A 1 23.53 17.58 33.20
C MET A 1 22.79 17.70 31.86
N ALA A 2 21.75 18.54 31.75
CA ALA A 2 20.91 18.64 30.54
C ALA A 2 20.89 20.05 29.89
N ASN A 3 21.63 21.02 30.43
CA ASN A 3 21.52 22.43 30.02
C ASN A 3 22.52 22.89 28.94
N ALA A 4 23.41 22.02 28.45
CA ALA A 4 24.47 22.45 27.52
C ALA A 4 24.04 22.53 26.04
N CYS A 5 22.98 21.81 25.62
CA CYS A 5 22.61 21.74 24.20
C CYS A 5 21.78 22.94 23.70
N VAL A 6 20.98 23.57 24.56
CA VAL A 6 20.02 24.62 24.15
C VAL A 6 20.73 25.91 23.71
N GLY A 7 21.84 26.27 24.37
CA GLY A 7 22.61 27.48 24.02
C GLY A 7 23.26 27.44 22.64
N SER A 8 23.57 26.24 22.12
CA SER A 8 24.24 26.09 20.82
C SER A 8 23.33 26.34 19.60
N ALA A 9 22.02 26.14 19.74
CA ALA A 9 21.07 26.31 18.64
C ALA A 9 20.67 27.78 18.45
N GLN A 10 20.45 28.50 19.56
CA GLN A 10 20.11 29.92 19.55
C GLN A 10 21.28 30.78 19.06
N ALA A 11 22.52 30.44 19.46
CA ALA A 11 23.73 31.15 18.99
C ALA A 11 23.96 31.01 17.47
N LYS A 12 23.63 29.84 16.88
CA LYS A 12 23.74 29.61 15.43
C LYS A 12 22.68 30.39 14.65
N GLN A 13 21.45 30.47 15.17
CA GLN A 13 20.40 31.30 14.57
C GLN A 13 20.71 32.79 14.65
N ALA A 14 21.29 33.28 15.75
CA ALA A 14 21.74 34.67 15.88
C ALA A 14 22.87 35.03 14.89
N ALA A 15 23.67 34.05 14.46
CA ALA A 15 24.69 34.20 13.43
C ALA A 15 24.15 34.03 11.98
N GLY A 16 22.82 33.99 11.79
CA GLY A 16 22.18 33.81 10.48
C GLY A 16 22.28 32.40 9.90
N LEU A 17 22.85 31.44 10.64
CA LEU A 17 22.95 30.04 10.24
C LEU A 17 21.64 29.33 10.60
N HIS A 18 20.73 29.29 9.63
CA HIS A 18 19.57 28.43 9.72
C HIS A 18 20.01 26.96 9.61
N PRO A 19 19.45 26.04 10.41
CA PRO A 19 19.68 24.63 10.19
C PRO A 19 19.26 24.29 8.76
N LEU A 20 20.15 23.63 8.01
CA LEU A 20 19.79 23.04 6.73
C LEU A 20 18.49 22.26 6.92
N MET A 21 17.53 22.39 6.00
CA MET A 21 16.34 21.56 6.00
C MET A 21 16.77 20.11 5.80
N VAL A 22 17.05 19.41 6.90
CA VAL A 22 17.31 17.98 6.88
C VAL A 22 15.94 17.32 6.77
N VAL A 23 15.54 16.99 5.54
CA VAL A 23 14.34 16.20 5.31
C VAL A 23 14.57 14.83 5.93
N ARG A 24 13.91 14.59 7.08
CA ARG A 24 13.93 13.29 7.72
C ARG A 24 12.92 12.39 7.03
N MET A 25 13.41 11.35 6.36
CA MET A 25 12.56 10.34 5.74
C MET A 25 12.02 9.41 6.82
N LEU A 26 10.71 9.47 7.06
CA LEU A 26 10.06 8.73 8.14
C LEU A 26 9.11 7.66 7.57
N VAL A 27 9.25 6.43 8.06
CA VAL A 27 8.38 5.31 7.72
C VAL A 27 7.52 4.92 8.94
N LYS A 28 6.20 4.88 8.74
CA LYS A 28 5.23 4.34 9.68
C LYS A 28 4.90 2.91 9.27
N TYR A 29 5.17 1.96 10.15
CA TYR A 29 4.74 0.58 9.95
C TYR A 29 3.37 0.37 10.59
N ALA A 30 2.43 -0.17 9.82
CA ALA A 30 1.08 -0.51 10.24
C ALA A 30 0.77 -1.92 9.74
N GLY A 31 -0.05 -2.67 10.48
CA GLY A 31 -0.35 -4.06 10.12
C GLY A 31 0.90 -4.95 10.04
N ILE A 32 1.08 -5.64 8.91
CA ILE A 32 2.17 -6.60 8.71
C ILE A 32 3.40 -5.89 8.13
N ALA A 33 4.42 -5.71 8.96
CA ALA A 33 5.75 -5.27 8.53
C ALA A 33 6.80 -6.33 8.94
N ASN A 34 7.12 -7.18 7.98
CA ASN A 34 8.09 -8.26 8.08
C ASN A 34 9.54 -7.72 8.10
N SER A 35 10.44 -8.51 8.70
CA SER A 35 11.84 -8.12 8.93
C SER A 35 12.57 -7.62 7.68
N PRO A 36 12.40 -8.22 6.48
CA PRO A 36 13.06 -7.74 5.26
C PRO A 36 12.64 -6.31 4.86
N VAL A 37 11.37 -5.97 5.01
CA VAL A 37 10.86 -4.62 4.70
C VAL A 37 11.51 -3.60 5.64
N LYS A 38 11.58 -3.93 6.93
CA LYS A 38 12.21 -3.04 7.94
C LYS A 38 13.70 -2.85 7.69
N ALA A 39 14.40 -3.91 7.29
CA ALA A 39 15.80 -3.85 6.90
C ALA A 39 16.01 -2.95 5.68
N ALA A 40 15.22 -3.15 4.61
CA ALA A 40 15.32 -2.33 3.39
C ALA A 40 15.13 -0.83 3.65
N PHE A 41 14.14 -0.44 4.46
CA PHE A 41 13.98 0.96 4.83
C PHE A 41 15.15 1.50 5.67
N THR A 42 15.68 0.69 6.59
CA THR A 42 16.80 1.08 7.45
C THR A 42 18.08 1.28 6.62
N GLU A 43 18.37 0.36 5.69
CA GLU A 43 19.48 0.44 4.74
C GLU A 43 19.35 1.64 3.81
N ALA A 44 18.12 1.98 3.41
CA ALA A 44 17.82 3.20 2.64
C ALA A 44 17.89 4.51 3.47
N GLY A 45 18.25 4.45 4.76
CA GLY A 45 18.41 5.61 5.63
C GLY A 45 17.11 6.15 6.24
N TRP A 46 16.00 5.41 6.14
CA TRP A 46 14.72 5.81 6.71
C TRP A 46 14.66 5.49 8.20
N ARG A 47 13.94 6.32 8.96
CA ARG A 47 13.70 6.09 10.39
C ARG A 47 12.26 5.70 10.64
N SER A 48 12.07 4.72 11.52
CA SER A 48 10.73 4.30 11.92
C SER A 48 10.09 5.35 12.82
N THR A 49 8.79 5.57 12.64
CA THR A 49 7.97 6.40 13.52
C THR A 49 6.71 5.66 13.91
N LYS A 50 6.30 5.80 15.17
CA LYS A 50 5.03 5.25 15.70
C LYS A 50 3.97 6.34 15.80
N THR A 51 4.38 7.52 16.26
CA THR A 51 3.53 8.69 16.50
C THR A 51 4.15 9.91 15.81
N GLY A 52 3.29 10.80 15.28
CA GLY A 52 3.74 12.01 14.59
C GLY A 52 3.77 11.89 13.06
N PRO A 53 4.44 12.82 12.37
CA PRO A 53 4.45 12.91 10.91
C PRO A 53 5.18 11.72 10.28
N TRP A 54 4.76 11.34 9.08
CA TRP A 54 5.32 10.23 8.32
C TRP A 54 5.32 10.56 6.83
N SER A 55 6.27 10.00 6.10
CA SER A 55 6.41 10.15 4.64
C SER A 55 5.93 8.89 3.91
N VAL A 56 6.22 7.70 4.46
CA VAL A 56 5.68 6.42 3.95
C VAL A 56 4.90 5.70 5.05
N CYS A 57 3.74 5.17 4.72
CA CYS A 57 3.02 4.20 5.55
C CYS A 57 3.04 2.84 4.87
N TRP A 58 3.53 1.81 5.58
CA TRP A 58 3.64 0.46 5.04
C TRP A 58 2.78 -0.54 5.82
N GLY A 59 1.90 -1.24 5.11
CA GLY A 59 1.09 -2.36 5.60
C GLY A 59 -0.29 -1.99 6.15
N HIS A 60 -0.67 -0.70 6.12
CA HIS A 60 -2.06 -0.28 6.38
C HIS A 60 -2.90 -0.40 5.11
N ILE A 61 -4.11 -0.92 5.24
CA ILE A 61 -5.09 -0.96 4.15
C ILE A 61 -5.96 0.29 4.29
N PHE A 62 -5.74 1.27 3.43
CA PHE A 62 -6.43 2.54 3.44
C PHE A 62 -7.87 2.40 2.91
N THR A 63 -8.80 3.07 3.56
CA THR A 63 -10.15 3.37 3.08
C THR A 63 -10.13 4.52 2.06
N ALA A 64 -11.23 4.70 1.32
CA ALA A 64 -11.34 5.78 0.35
C ALA A 64 -11.14 7.17 0.97
N GLU A 65 -11.68 7.39 2.18
CA GLU A 65 -11.52 8.63 2.93
C GLU A 65 -10.05 8.86 3.34
N GLU A 66 -9.37 7.81 3.82
CA GLU A 66 -7.95 7.93 4.19
C GLU A 66 -7.06 8.22 2.98
N PHE A 67 -7.36 7.66 1.81
CA PHE A 67 -6.66 8.01 0.56
C PHE A 67 -6.86 9.48 0.18
N ALA A 68 -8.08 9.99 0.32
CA ALA A 68 -8.39 11.39 0.03
C ALA A 68 -7.67 12.37 0.96
N ASN A 69 -7.34 11.92 2.17
CA ASN A 69 -6.63 12.71 3.18
C ASN A 69 -5.09 12.61 3.12
N LEU A 70 -4.53 11.89 2.13
CA LEU A 70 -3.08 11.82 1.95
C LEU A 70 -2.52 13.16 1.46
N SER A 71 -1.40 13.59 2.03
CA SER A 71 -0.67 14.76 1.51
C SER A 71 0.15 14.41 0.27
N GLU A 72 0.51 15.43 -0.53
CA GLU A 72 1.26 15.29 -1.79
C GLU A 72 2.57 14.50 -1.65
N PHE A 73 3.20 14.54 -0.46
CA PHE A 73 4.47 13.87 -0.19
C PHE A 73 4.32 12.57 0.59
N GLN A 74 3.09 12.21 0.99
CA GLN A 74 2.82 10.94 1.63
C GLN A 74 2.68 9.82 0.59
N ARG A 75 3.23 8.66 0.92
CA ARG A 75 3.18 7.46 0.08
C ARG A 75 2.69 6.28 0.89
N VAL A 76 1.89 5.43 0.26
CA VAL A 76 1.36 4.21 0.84
C VAL A 76 1.63 3.05 -0.10
N ASN A 77 1.71 1.83 0.42
CA ASN A 77 2.09 0.65 -0.36
C ASN A 77 0.89 -0.11 -0.97
N HIS A 78 -0.34 0.37 -0.75
CA HIS A 78 -1.56 -0.21 -1.30
C HIS A 78 -2.27 0.82 -2.18
N PHE A 79 -2.66 0.42 -3.39
CA PHE A 79 -3.49 1.24 -4.27
C PHE A 79 -4.97 1.18 -3.88
N PRO A 80 -5.74 2.26 -4.09
CA PRO A 80 -7.19 2.20 -3.95
C PRO A 80 -7.76 1.17 -4.94
N GLY A 81 -8.70 0.35 -4.49
CA GLY A 81 -9.31 -0.68 -5.33
C GLY A 81 -8.41 -1.89 -5.64
N THR A 82 -7.29 -2.08 -4.94
CA THR A 82 -6.39 -3.24 -5.16
C THR A 82 -7.11 -4.61 -5.11
N TRP A 83 -8.26 -4.66 -4.45
CA TRP A 83 -9.10 -5.84 -4.31
C TRP A 83 -9.77 -6.29 -5.62
N GLU A 84 -9.94 -5.38 -6.59
CA GLU A 84 -10.49 -5.70 -7.91
C GLU A 84 -9.64 -6.75 -8.65
N LEU A 85 -8.35 -6.81 -8.33
CA LEU A 85 -7.41 -7.81 -8.82
C LEU A 85 -7.04 -8.83 -7.73
N GLY A 86 -6.90 -8.39 -6.47
CA GLY A 86 -6.41 -9.23 -5.38
C GLY A 86 -7.43 -10.24 -4.84
N ARG A 87 -8.74 -9.96 -4.95
CA ARG A 87 -9.78 -10.91 -4.55
C ARG A 87 -10.25 -11.72 -5.76
N LYS A 88 -10.31 -13.04 -5.62
CA LYS A 88 -10.65 -13.96 -6.72
C LYS A 88 -12.03 -13.69 -7.30
N ASP A 89 -13.04 -13.40 -6.47
CA ASP A 89 -14.40 -13.12 -6.93
C ASP A 89 -14.48 -11.85 -7.81
N TYR A 90 -13.81 -10.77 -7.41
CA TYR A 90 -13.74 -9.55 -8.22
C TYR A 90 -12.87 -9.72 -9.46
N LEU A 91 -11.70 -10.35 -9.32
CA LEU A 91 -10.82 -10.68 -10.44
C LEU A 91 -11.60 -11.41 -11.54
N TYR A 92 -12.34 -12.44 -11.18
CA TYR A 92 -13.13 -13.26 -12.09
C TYR A 92 -14.25 -12.47 -12.78
N ARG A 93 -14.96 -11.59 -12.06
CA ARG A 93 -15.95 -10.70 -12.68
C ARG A 93 -15.30 -9.74 -13.68
N ASN A 94 -14.17 -9.15 -13.32
CA ASN A 94 -13.45 -8.20 -14.16
C ASN A 94 -12.86 -8.87 -15.42
N VAL A 95 -12.29 -10.07 -15.27
CA VAL A 95 -11.81 -10.88 -16.40
C VAL A 95 -12.97 -11.28 -17.31
N ALA A 96 -14.12 -11.72 -16.77
CA ALA A 96 -15.29 -12.06 -17.57
C ALA A 96 -15.80 -10.86 -18.39
N ALA A 97 -15.84 -9.67 -17.77
CA ALA A 97 -16.23 -8.43 -18.45
C ALA A 97 -15.24 -8.09 -19.58
N LEU A 98 -13.93 -8.17 -19.32
CA LEU A 98 -12.91 -7.86 -20.31
C LEU A 98 -12.84 -8.91 -21.43
N LYS A 99 -13.12 -10.19 -21.14
CA LYS A 99 -13.14 -11.28 -22.14
C LYS A 99 -14.20 -11.05 -23.22
N ARG A 100 -15.32 -10.41 -22.87
CA ARG A 100 -16.36 -10.01 -23.85
C ARG A 100 -15.87 -8.96 -24.85
N VAL A 101 -14.85 -8.17 -24.47
CA VAL A 101 -14.30 -7.08 -25.31
C VAL A 101 -13.02 -7.51 -26.03
N LYS A 102 -12.14 -8.25 -25.34
CA LYS A 102 -10.79 -8.60 -25.79
C LYS A 102 -10.66 -10.05 -26.29
N GLY A 103 -11.73 -10.85 -26.19
CA GLY A 103 -11.76 -12.23 -26.69
C GLY A 103 -10.64 -13.09 -26.12
N ASP A 104 -9.89 -13.72 -27.02
CA ASP A 104 -8.92 -14.77 -26.71
C ASP A 104 -7.65 -14.29 -25.99
N ALA A 105 -7.42 -12.98 -25.92
CA ALA A 105 -6.28 -12.41 -25.18
C ALA A 105 -6.28 -12.79 -23.68
N LEU A 106 -7.42 -13.24 -23.14
CA LEU A 106 -7.58 -13.65 -21.75
C LEU A 106 -7.74 -15.17 -21.57
N ASN A 107 -7.43 -15.98 -22.57
CA ASN A 107 -7.43 -17.45 -22.47
C ASN A 107 -6.27 -18.03 -21.63
N ILE A 108 -5.69 -17.22 -20.74
CA ILE A 108 -4.76 -17.63 -19.70
C ILE A 108 -5.47 -17.92 -18.37
N VAL A 109 -6.71 -17.44 -18.21
CA VAL A 109 -7.51 -17.63 -17.00
C VAL A 109 -8.40 -18.87 -17.20
N PRO A 110 -8.32 -19.88 -16.31
CA PRO A 110 -9.16 -21.05 -16.40
C PRO A 110 -10.64 -20.70 -16.21
N ARG A 111 -11.55 -21.59 -16.61
CA ARG A 111 -12.96 -21.44 -16.27
C ARG A 111 -13.13 -21.37 -14.75
N PHE A 112 -13.99 -20.48 -14.28
CA PHE A 112 -14.24 -20.23 -12.87
C PHE A 112 -15.73 -20.06 -12.62
N PHE A 113 -16.13 -20.24 -11.35
CA PHE A 113 -17.50 -20.07 -10.88
C PHE A 113 -17.48 -19.38 -9.52
N ILE A 114 -18.36 -18.40 -9.31
CA ILE A 114 -18.52 -17.68 -8.05
C ILE A 114 -19.77 -18.22 -7.35
N LEU A 115 -19.57 -19.06 -6.34
CA LEU A 115 -20.67 -19.65 -5.58
C LEU A 115 -21.18 -18.70 -4.48
N PRO A 116 -22.48 -18.75 -4.13
CA PRO A 116 -23.51 -19.65 -4.66
C PRO A 116 -24.14 -19.20 -5.99
N ARG A 117 -23.82 -17.98 -6.46
CA ARG A 117 -24.45 -17.36 -7.63
C ARG A 117 -24.37 -18.22 -8.90
N ASP A 118 -23.22 -18.84 -9.14
CA ASP A 118 -22.96 -19.59 -10.38
C ASP A 118 -23.09 -21.12 -10.18
N TYR A 119 -23.83 -21.56 -9.15
CA TYR A 119 -23.91 -22.99 -8.77
C TYR A 119 -24.48 -23.88 -9.87
N ASP A 120 -25.57 -23.47 -10.51
CA ASP A 120 -26.21 -24.26 -11.56
C ASP A 120 -25.31 -24.38 -12.80
N GLU A 121 -24.59 -23.32 -13.14
CA GLU A 121 -23.63 -23.34 -14.24
C GLU A 121 -22.44 -24.27 -13.94
N PHE A 122 -21.94 -24.22 -12.70
CA PHE A 122 -20.90 -25.12 -12.21
C PHE A 122 -21.34 -26.59 -12.30
N ARG A 123 -22.56 -26.91 -11.83
CA ARG A 123 -23.13 -28.27 -11.91
C ARG A 123 -23.24 -28.75 -13.36
N ALA A 124 -23.78 -27.91 -14.24
CA ALA A 124 -23.92 -28.25 -15.65
C ALA A 124 -22.55 -28.42 -16.36
N ASP A 125 -21.53 -27.67 -15.95
CA ASP A 125 -20.16 -27.85 -16.49
C ASP A 125 -19.52 -29.16 -16.03
N LEU A 126 -19.68 -29.50 -14.75
CA LEU A 126 -19.21 -30.76 -14.19
C LEU A 126 -19.85 -31.98 -14.89
N GLU A 127 -21.12 -31.89 -15.26
CA GLU A 127 -21.81 -32.96 -16.01
C GLU A 127 -21.32 -33.08 -17.46
N ARG A 128 -20.87 -31.97 -18.07
CA ARG A 128 -20.32 -31.95 -19.44
C ARG A 128 -18.86 -32.42 -19.50
N ASN A 129 -18.11 -32.18 -18.45
CA ASN A 129 -16.69 -32.51 -18.32
C ASN A 129 -16.47 -33.30 -17.01
N PRO A 130 -16.85 -34.60 -16.98
CA PRO A 130 -16.76 -35.42 -15.78
C PRO A 130 -15.32 -35.67 -15.31
#